data_AF-A0A1T4XXA4-F1
#
_entry.id   AF-A0A1T4XXA4-F1
#
_cell.length_a   1.000
_cell.length_b   1.000
_cell.length_c   1.000
_cell.angle_alpha   90.00
_cell.angle_beta   90.00
_cell.angle_gamma   90.00
#
_symmetry.space_group_name_H-M   'P 1'
#
loop_
_entity.id
_entity.type
_entity.pdbx_description
1 polymer ?
#
loop_
_entity_poly.entity_id
_entity_poly.type
_entity_poly.pdbx_seq_one_letter_code
_entity_poly.pdbx_strand_id
1 'polypeptide(L)'
;MKHILFILVIFFAVGNAQAYTAKGGQSCGVYVDDFDKDGWEKVANAGWLAGVLTGYNIATNSDVGKGMDSQSVVLYVYNYCQRNPLKSTVDAAVELIWNLK
;
A
#
# COMPACT_ATOMS: atom_id res chain seq x y z
N MET A 1 -3.72 -1.41 -45.98
CA MET A 1 -3.56 -0.07 -45.36
C MET A 1 -4.44 0.14 -44.13
N LYS A 2 -5.75 -0.19 -44.16
CA LYS A 2 -6.66 -0.03 -43.00
C LYS A 2 -6.26 -0.81 -41.75
N HIS A 3 -5.70 -2.02 -41.91
CA HIS A 3 -5.20 -2.84 -40.78
C HIS A 3 -3.91 -2.31 -40.15
N ILE A 4 -3.05 -1.63 -40.93
CA ILE A 4 -1.81 -1.02 -40.43
C ILE A 4 -2.15 0.17 -39.50
N LEU A 5 -3.16 0.96 -39.87
CA LEU A 5 -3.65 2.07 -39.05
C LEU A 5 -4.22 1.58 -37.71
N PHE A 6 -4.89 0.42 -37.69
CA PHE A 6 -5.47 -0.16 -36.47
C PHE A 6 -4.39 -0.67 -35.49
N ILE A 7 -3.30 -1.23 -36.00
CA ILE A 7 -2.17 -1.72 -35.18
C ILE A 7 -1.41 -0.55 -34.53
N LEU A 8 -1.24 0.57 -35.25
CA LEU A 8 -0.57 1.77 -34.74
C LEU A 8 -1.30 2.40 -33.55
N VAL A 9 -2.64 2.38 -33.54
CA VAL A 9 -3.43 2.96 -32.43
C VAL A 9 -3.27 2.17 -31.12
N ILE A 10 -3.09 0.85 -31.19
CA ILE A 10 -2.91 0.00 -30.01
C ILE A 10 -1.54 0.24 -29.34
N PHE A 11 -0.52 0.60 -30.13
CA PHE A 11 0.83 0.84 -29.63
C PHE A 11 0.98 2.15 -28.83
N PHE A 12 0.05 3.10 -28.99
CA PHE A 12 0.06 4.36 -28.22
C PHE A 12 -0.75 4.30 -26.91
N ALA A 13 -1.42 3.17 -26.63
CA ALA A 13 -2.21 2.99 -25.41
C ALA A 13 -1.41 2.39 -24.24
N VAL A 14 -0.07 2.37 -24.31
CA VAL A 14 0.78 2.00 -23.15
C VAL A 14 0.69 3.11 -22.11
N GLY A 15 -0.17 2.90 -21.11
CA GLY A 15 -0.23 3.73 -19.92
C GLY A 15 1.13 3.78 -19.23
N ASN A 16 1.53 4.97 -18.79
CA ASN A 16 2.75 5.12 -18.00
C ASN A 16 2.58 4.40 -16.67
N ALA A 17 3.30 3.29 -16.47
CA ALA A 17 3.44 2.69 -15.16
C ALA A 17 4.20 3.69 -14.28
N GLN A 18 3.48 4.40 -13.41
CA GLN A 18 4.06 5.29 -12.42
C GLN A 18 4.70 4.42 -11.33
N ALA A 19 5.98 4.11 -11.51
CA ALA A 19 6.77 3.49 -10.46
C ALA A 19 7.08 4.55 -9.40
N TYR A 20 6.73 4.27 -8.15
CA TYR A 20 7.11 5.09 -7.01
C TYR A 20 8.02 4.28 -6.09
N THR A 21 8.90 4.98 -5.36
CA THR A 21 9.70 4.37 -4.30
C THR A 21 9.10 4.73 -2.96
N ALA A 22 8.53 3.74 -2.27
CA ALA A 22 8.14 3.90 -0.88
C ALA A 22 9.38 3.90 0.03
N LYS A 23 9.42 4.81 1.00
CA LYS A 23 10.45 4.87 2.06
C LYS A 23 9.84 4.41 3.36
N GLY A 24 10.60 3.69 4.19
CA GLY A 24 10.15 3.19 5.49
C GLY A 24 9.32 1.90 5.45
N GLY A 25 9.06 1.36 4.26
CA GLY A 25 8.48 0.03 4.12
C GLY A 25 9.49 -1.07 4.47
N GLN A 26 8.99 -2.18 4.98
CA GLN A 26 9.77 -3.36 5.33
C GLN A 26 9.09 -4.64 4.83
N SER A 27 9.76 -5.79 4.96
CA SER A 27 9.11 -7.07 4.62
C SER A 27 8.03 -7.40 5.64
N CYS A 28 6.99 -8.10 5.19
CA CYS A 28 5.90 -8.54 6.04
C CYS A 28 6.35 -9.50 7.14
N GLY A 29 7.35 -10.34 6.88
CA GLY A 29 7.96 -11.18 7.91
C GLY A 29 8.55 -10.37 9.07
N VAL A 30 9.27 -9.27 8.78
CA VAL A 30 9.82 -8.41 9.84
C VAL A 30 8.72 -7.64 10.55
N TYR A 31 7.71 -7.14 9.82
CA TYR A 31 6.58 -6.45 10.43
C TYR A 31 5.83 -7.31 11.46
N VAL A 32 5.59 -8.58 11.15
CA VAL A 32 4.93 -9.53 12.08
C VAL A 32 5.79 -9.73 13.34
N ASP A 33 7.09 -9.94 13.15
CA ASP A 33 8.05 -10.10 14.24
C ASP A 33 8.15 -8.84 15.12
N ASP A 34 8.12 -7.64 14.54
CA ASP A 34 8.07 -6.35 15.26
C ASP A 34 6.75 -6.17 16.03
N PHE A 35 5.62 -6.54 15.42
CA PHE A 35 4.30 -6.40 16.01
C PHE A 35 4.16 -7.26 17.28
N ASP A 36 4.69 -8.49 17.25
CA ASP A 36 4.62 -9.45 18.35
C ASP A 36 5.54 -9.09 19.53
N LYS A 37 6.64 -8.37 19.28
CA LYS A 37 7.59 -7.92 20.32
C LYS A 37 7.10 -6.74 21.16
N ASP A 38 6.00 -6.10 20.76
CA ASP A 38 5.40 -4.92 21.41
C ASP A 38 6.40 -3.78 21.73
N GLY A 39 7.38 -3.59 20.83
CA GLY A 39 8.46 -2.62 20.95
C GLY A 39 8.16 -1.24 20.34
N TRP A 40 9.17 -0.37 20.30
CA TRP A 40 9.07 0.95 19.67
C TRP A 40 8.79 0.86 18.17
N GLU A 41 9.18 -0.25 17.54
CA GLU A 41 8.93 -0.60 16.16
C GLU A 41 7.43 -0.62 15.86
N LYS A 42 6.60 -1.12 16.77
CA LYS A 42 5.14 -1.13 16.62
C LYS A 42 4.56 0.28 16.49
N VAL A 43 5.06 1.21 17.30
CA VAL A 43 4.67 2.63 17.25
C VAL A 43 5.16 3.28 15.96
N ALA A 44 6.42 3.02 15.57
CA ALA A 44 6.99 3.54 14.32
C ALA A 44 6.22 3.03 13.09
N ASN A 45 5.87 1.74 13.08
CA ASN A 45 5.09 1.09 12.04
C ASN A 45 3.67 1.66 11.95
N ALA A 46 3.01 1.90 13.09
CA ALA A 46 1.69 2.55 13.12
C ALA A 46 1.75 3.98 12.55
N GLY A 47 2.76 4.76 12.94
CA GLY A 47 2.99 6.11 12.42
C GLY A 47 3.26 6.10 10.91
N TRP A 48 4.05 5.14 10.43
CA TRP A 48 4.32 4.98 9.01
C TRP A 48 3.05 4.68 8.21
N LEU A 49 2.21 3.74 8.67
CA LEU A 49 0.93 3.41 8.02
C LEU A 49 -0.05 4.58 8.00
N ALA A 50 -0.14 5.33 9.11
CA ALA A 50 -0.93 6.56 9.15
C ALA A 50 -0.43 7.57 8.10
N GLY A 51 0.88 7.77 8.00
CA GLY A 51 1.50 8.63 6.99
C GLY A 51 1.19 8.20 5.56
N VAL A 52 1.18 6.90 5.27
CA VAL A 52 0.80 6.36 3.95
C VAL A 52 -0.65 6.71 3.62
N LEU A 53 -1.58 6.48 4.55
CA LEU A 53 -3.00 6.82 4.34
C LEU A 53 -3.19 8.33 4.16
N THR A 54 -2.54 9.16 4.97
CA THR A 54 -2.57 10.62 4.82
C THR A 54 -2.03 11.05 3.46
N GLY A 55 -0.87 10.53 3.04
CA GLY A 55 -0.28 10.84 1.74
C GLY A 55 -1.18 10.45 0.58
N TYR A 56 -1.81 9.28 0.66
CA TYR A 56 -2.78 8.82 -0.33
C TYR A 56 -4.00 9.75 -0.41
N ASN A 57 -4.58 10.11 0.75
CA ASN A 57 -5.75 10.99 0.85
C ASN A 57 -5.45 12.38 0.29
N ILE A 58 -4.26 12.95 0.57
CA ILE A 58 -3.82 14.22 0.00
C ILE A 58 -3.67 14.11 -1.54
N ALA A 59 -2.98 13.08 -2.02
CA ALA A 59 -2.68 12.92 -3.45
C ALA A 59 -3.94 12.68 -4.31
N THR A 60 -5.00 12.13 -3.72
CA THR A 60 -6.21 11.71 -4.44
C THR A 60 -7.47 12.46 -4.04
N ASN A 61 -7.37 13.43 -3.13
CA ASN A 61 -8.50 14.17 -2.55
C ASN A 61 -9.60 13.22 -2.04
N SER A 62 -9.21 12.27 -1.19
CA SER A 62 -10.09 11.23 -0.66
C SER A 62 -10.00 11.12 0.87
N ASP A 63 -10.93 10.35 1.45
CA ASP A 63 -11.11 10.15 2.90
C ASP A 63 -10.92 8.66 3.27
N VAL A 64 -9.99 7.95 2.62
CA VAL A 64 -9.74 6.53 2.89
C VAL A 64 -9.37 6.32 4.36
N GLY A 65 -10.03 5.37 5.02
CA GLY A 65 -9.83 5.07 6.44
C GLY A 65 -10.51 6.05 7.41
N LYS A 66 -11.38 6.95 6.93
CA LYS A 66 -12.15 7.85 7.80
C LYS A 66 -12.97 7.06 8.82
N GLY A 67 -12.81 7.42 10.09
CA GLY A 67 -13.49 6.75 11.21
C GLY A 67 -12.83 5.46 11.66
N MET A 68 -11.78 4.98 10.99
CA MET A 68 -10.96 3.88 11.49
C MET A 68 -9.94 4.40 12.48
N ASP A 69 -9.80 3.71 13.61
CA ASP A 69 -8.70 3.95 14.53
C ASP A 69 -7.39 3.35 13.99
N SER A 70 -6.26 3.86 14.47
CA SER A 70 -4.93 3.39 14.03
C SER A 70 -4.67 1.93 14.38
N GLN A 71 -5.27 1.38 15.44
CA GLN A 71 -5.07 -0.02 15.82
C GLN A 71 -5.74 -0.95 14.81
N SER A 72 -6.92 -0.60 14.31
CA SER A 72 -7.61 -1.33 13.24
C SER A 72 -6.78 -1.38 11.95
N VAL A 73 -6.13 -0.27 11.57
CA VAL A 73 -5.23 -0.20 10.41
C VAL A 73 -4.01 -1.11 10.59
N VAL A 74 -3.36 -1.03 11.75
CA VAL A 74 -2.18 -1.86 12.06
C VAL A 74 -2.56 -3.34 12.09
N LEU A 75 -3.69 -3.68 12.72
CA LEU A 75 -4.18 -5.07 12.80
C LEU A 75 -4.50 -5.64 11.42
N TYR A 76 -5.06 -4.84 10.53
CA TYR A 76 -5.29 -5.26 9.15
C TYR A 76 -3.97 -5.64 8.45
N VAL A 77 -2.97 -4.76 8.54
CA VAL A 77 -1.65 -4.97 7.91
C VAL A 77 -0.95 -6.18 8.52
N TYR A 78 -1.04 -6.38 9.83
CA TYR A 78 -0.56 -7.58 10.50
C TYR A 78 -1.19 -8.85 9.91
N ASN A 79 -2.51 -8.90 9.79
CA ASN A 79 -3.23 -10.04 9.24
C ASN A 79 -2.87 -10.31 7.78
N TYR A 80 -2.73 -9.26 6.96
CA TYR A 80 -2.24 -9.40 5.60
C TYR A 80 -0.83 -9.99 5.57
N CYS A 81 0.07 -9.44 6.40
CA CYS A 81 1.47 -9.83 6.42
C CYS A 81 1.70 -11.26 6.94
N GLN A 82 0.91 -11.73 7.92
CA GLN A 82 0.95 -13.12 8.37
C GLN A 82 0.70 -14.12 7.23
N ARG A 83 -0.20 -13.80 6.31
CA ARG A 83 -0.51 -14.66 5.14
C ARG A 83 0.47 -14.48 3.99
N ASN A 84 1.27 -13.42 4.00
CA ASN A 84 2.09 -12.99 2.87
C ASN A 84 3.52 -12.58 3.32
N PRO A 85 4.32 -13.45 3.95
CA PRO A 85 5.57 -13.05 4.60
C PRO A 85 6.64 -12.50 3.63
N LEU A 86 6.57 -12.86 2.34
CA LEU A 86 7.47 -12.38 1.29
C LEU A 86 7.05 -11.06 0.65
N LYS A 87 5.87 -10.53 0.99
CA LYS A 87 5.42 -9.21 0.56
C LYS A 87 6.00 -8.13 1.47
N SER A 88 5.76 -6.88 1.12
CA SER A 88 6.14 -5.72 1.92
C SER A 88 4.95 -5.11 2.64
N THR A 89 5.22 -4.31 3.67
CA THR A 89 4.20 -3.46 4.32
C THR A 89 3.61 -2.42 3.35
N VAL A 90 4.32 -2.08 2.28
CA VAL A 90 3.83 -1.23 1.20
C VAL A 90 2.74 -1.96 0.40
N ASP A 91 2.97 -3.23 0.05
CA ASP A 91 1.96 -4.05 -0.64
C ASP A 91 0.70 -4.19 0.23
N ALA A 92 0.88 -4.42 1.54
CA ALA A 92 -0.21 -4.51 2.50
C ALA A 92 -1.00 -3.20 2.62
N ALA A 93 -0.32 -2.03 2.67
CA ALA A 93 -0.97 -0.73 2.73
C ALA A 93 -1.73 -0.40 1.43
N VAL A 94 -1.17 -0.74 0.27
CA VAL A 94 -1.86 -0.59 -1.02
C VAL A 94 -3.12 -1.44 -1.05
N GLU A 95 -3.03 -2.69 -0.58
CA GLU A 95 -4.17 -3.61 -0.55
C GLU A 95 -5.27 -3.14 0.43
N LEU A 96 -4.88 -2.64 1.61
CA LEU A 96 -5.79 -1.96 2.54
C LEU A 96 -6.51 -0.79 1.85
N ILE A 97 -5.76 0.11 1.21
CA ILE A 97 -6.34 1.27 0.49
C ILE A 97 -7.31 0.79 -0.60
N TRP A 98 -6.99 -0.30 -1.29
CA TRP A 98 -7.85 -0.84 -2.35
C TRP A 98 -9.18 -1.39 -1.82
N ASN A 99 -9.19 -2.01 -0.64
CA ASN A 99 -10.39 -2.55 0.00
C ASN A 99 -11.24 -1.50 0.74
N LEU A 100 -10.68 -0.32 1.00
CA LEU A 100 -11.37 0.79 1.69
C LEU A 100 -11.98 1.84 0.74
N LYS A 101 -11.73 1.74 -0.56
CA LYS A 101 -12.37 2.57 -1.59
C LYS A 101 -13.74 2.02 -1.96
#